data_AF-A0A9E8MX18-F1
#
_entry.id   AF-A0A9E8MX18-F1
#
_cell.length_a   1.000
_cell.length_b   1.000
_cell.length_c   1.000
_cell.angle_alpha   90.00
_cell.angle_beta   90.00
_cell.angle_gamma   90.00
#
_symmetry.space_group_name_H-M   'P 1'
#
loop_
_entity.id
_entity.type
_entity.pdbx_description
1 polymer ?
#
loop_
_entity_poly.entity_id
_entity_poly.type
_entity_poly.pdbx_seq_one_letter_code
_entity_poly.pdbx_strand_id
1 'polypeptide(L)'
;MLDIIGDLLLWREDYKFAKRKKAGREYEKENNLPKKLMIHPVWKLFGILLLFIIVVRFFFFSDYGQRKTVEKIDKIDQILEKEKKALGIYPEKLNIIIRNNPLRKKITLDYWNNEFFYEQKENGLSYVLISKGKDGILKTDDDIGKAKNLP
;
A
#
# COMPACT_ATOMS: atom_id res chain seq x y z
N MET A 1 10.40 32.99 20.98
CA MET A 1 11.68 32.68 21.67
C MET A 1 12.38 31.49 21.05
N LEU A 2 11.71 30.33 20.90
CA LEU A 2 12.31 29.15 20.24
C LEU A 2 12.63 29.38 18.76
N ASP A 3 11.79 30.13 18.03
CA ASP A 3 12.02 30.40 16.60
C ASP A 3 13.29 31.22 16.34
N ILE A 4 13.54 32.24 17.17
CA ILE A 4 14.74 33.10 17.08
C ILE A 4 16.02 32.27 17.35
N ILE A 5 15.94 31.32 18.28
CA ILE A 5 17.06 30.41 18.59
C ILE A 5 17.29 29.45 17.40
N GLY A 6 16.22 28.95 16.78
CA GLY A 6 16.28 28.11 15.59
C GLY A 6 16.93 28.83 14.40
N ASP A 7 16.49 30.06 14.10
CA ASP A 7 17.03 30.88 13.02
C ASP A 7 18.51 31.19 13.23
N LEU A 8 18.92 31.50 14.47
CA LEU A 8 20.32 31.74 14.81
C LEU A 8 21.20 30.49 14.57
N LEU A 9 20.68 29.30 14.89
CA LEU A 9 21.39 28.04 14.67
C LEU A 9 21.53 27.72 13.18
N LEU A 10 20.48 27.93 12.39
CA LEU A 10 20.52 27.76 10.93
C LEU A 10 21.54 28.71 10.31
N TRP A 11 21.53 29.99 10.70
CA TRP A 11 22.48 30.97 10.20
C TRP A 11 23.93 30.60 10.53
N ARG A 12 24.17 30.08 11.75
CA ARG A 12 25.49 29.58 12.15
C ARG A 12 25.96 28.40 11.29
N GLU A 13 25.07 27.46 10.99
CA GLU A 13 25.37 26.31 10.11
C GLU A 13 25.70 26.76 8.69
N ASP A 14 24.90 27.66 8.13
CA ASP A 14 25.06 28.20 6.78
C ASP A 14 26.38 28.97 6.65
N TYR A 15 26.70 29.82 7.62
CA TYR A 15 27.96 30.55 7.66
C TYR A 15 29.16 29.60 7.71
N LYS A 16 29.10 28.57 8.57
CA LYS A 16 30.15 27.57 8.70
C LYS A 16 30.33 26.76 7.41
N PHE A 17 29.22 26.43 6.73
CA PHE A 17 29.26 25.74 5.45
C PHE A 17 29.87 26.61 4.34
N ALA A 18 29.46 27.88 4.25
CA ALA A 18 30.01 28.83 3.28
C ALA A 18 31.52 29.02 3.46
N LYS A 19 31.99 29.17 4.71
CA LYS A 19 33.43 29.29 5.02
C LYS A 19 34.21 28.05 4.58
N ARG A 20 33.70 26.84 4.87
CA ARG A 20 34.32 25.57 4.45
C ARG A 20 34.36 25.40 2.94
N LYS A 21 33.27 25.76 2.27
CA LYS A 21 33.17 25.70 0.81
C LYS A 21 34.20 26.64 0.16
N LYS A 22 34.33 27.87 0.67
CA LYS A 22 35.31 28.84 0.16
C LYS A 22 36.75 28.33 0.30
N ALA A 23 37.13 27.88 1.50
CA ALA A 23 38.46 27.33 1.75
C ALA A 23 38.76 26.09 0.86
N GLY A 24 37.77 25.21 0.67
CA GLY A 24 37.91 24.06 -0.23
C GLY A 24 38.12 24.47 -1.69
N ARG A 25 37.44 25.52 -2.18
CA ARG A 25 37.62 26.02 -3.55
C ARG A 25 38.96 26.69 -3.79
N GLU A 26 39.50 27.38 -2.79
CA GLU A 26 40.84 27.98 -2.85
C GLU A 26 41.90 26.89 -2.97
N TYR A 27 41.82 25.85 -2.12
CA TYR A 27 42.70 24.68 -2.17
C TYR A 27 42.61 23.90 -3.49
N GLU A 28 41.39 23.69 -4.02
CA GLU A 28 41.20 23.00 -5.32
C GLU A 28 41.83 23.77 -6.49
N LYS A 29 41.79 25.11 -6.47
CA LYS A 29 42.41 25.96 -7.49
C LYS A 29 43.93 25.95 -7.41
N GLU A 30 44.48 25.99 -6.19
CA GLU A 30 45.93 25.96 -5.97
C GLU A 30 46.55 24.62 -6.41
N ASN A 31 45.82 23.51 -6.20
CA ASN A 31 46.30 22.16 -6.52
C ASN A 31 45.79 21.61 -7.87
N ASN A 32 45.12 22.41 -8.71
CA ASN A 32 44.52 21.98 -9.98
C ASN A 32 43.61 20.74 -9.88
N LEU A 33 42.84 20.63 -8.79
CA LEU A 33 41.95 19.49 -8.53
C LEU A 33 40.53 19.71 -9.07
N PRO A 34 39.82 18.63 -9.46
CA PRO A 34 38.42 18.74 -9.87
C PRO A 34 37.53 19.16 -8.69
N LYS A 35 36.51 19.98 -8.99
CA LYS A 35 35.58 20.52 -7.98
C LYS A 35 34.79 19.41 -7.31
N LYS A 36 34.96 19.24 -5.99
CA LYS A 36 34.15 18.31 -5.21
C LYS A 36 32.73 18.85 -5.01
N LEU A 37 31.74 17.95 -5.05
CA LEU A 37 30.35 18.25 -4.70
C LEU A 37 30.22 18.31 -3.17
N MET A 38 29.75 19.45 -2.64
CA MET A 38 29.48 19.63 -1.21
C MET A 38 27.99 19.86 -1.00
N ILE A 39 27.34 18.92 -0.31
CA ILE A 39 25.91 18.97 -0.02
C ILE A 39 25.67 19.83 1.23
N HIS A 40 24.72 20.75 1.14
CA HIS A 40 24.32 21.62 2.24
C HIS A 40 23.74 20.83 3.42
N PRO A 41 23.92 21.26 4.68
CA PRO A 41 23.34 20.59 5.86
C PRO A 41 21.82 20.39 5.75
N VAL A 42 21.09 21.42 5.31
CA VAL A 42 19.63 21.37 5.10
C VAL A 42 19.23 20.25 4.13
N TRP A 43 19.94 20.09 3.01
CA TRP A 43 19.65 19.03 2.03
C TRP A 43 19.91 17.63 2.60
N LYS A 44 20.85 17.47 3.54
CA LYS A 44 21.05 16.21 4.25
C LYS A 44 19.87 15.88 5.16
N LEU A 45 19.35 16.86 5.89
CA LEU A 45 18.16 16.70 6.73
C LEU A 45 16.93 16.33 5.89
N PHE A 46 16.73 16.98 4.75
CA PHE A 46 15.67 16.60 3.81
C PHE A 46 15.81 15.16 3.32
N GLY A 47 17.03 14.72 2.99
CA GLY A 47 17.28 13.33 2.58
C GLY A 47 16.93 12.32 3.68
N ILE A 48 17.28 12.60 4.93
CA ILE A 48 16.93 11.76 6.09
C ILE A 48 15.42 11.72 6.30
N LEU A 49 14.75 12.89 6.23
CA LEU A 49 13.30 12.98 6.37
C LEU A 49 12.57 12.18 5.28
N LEU A 50 13.05 12.25 4.04
CA LEU A 50 12.47 11.51 2.92
C LEU A 50 12.66 10.00 3.10
N LEU A 51 13.84 9.56 3.55
CA LEU A 51 14.08 8.15 3.89
C LEU A 51 13.13 7.69 5.01
N PHE A 52 12.94 8.51 6.04
CA PHE A 52 12.03 8.21 7.15
C PHE A 52 10.58 8.04 6.67
N ILE A 53 10.09 8.92 5.80
CA ILE A 53 8.75 8.82 5.22
C ILE A 53 8.57 7.51 4.44
N ILE A 54 9.59 7.09 3.66
CA ILE A 54 9.55 5.84 2.91
C ILE A 54 9.47 4.64 3.86
N VAL A 55 10.30 4.61 4.90
CA VAL A 55 10.32 3.53 5.90
C VAL A 55 8.98 3.45 6.63
N VAL A 56 8.47 4.58 7.12
CA VAL A 56 7.15 4.65 7.78
C VAL A 56 6.07 4.12 6.84
N ARG A 57 6.04 4.55 5.57
CA ARG A 57 5.06 4.03 4.62
C ARG A 57 5.17 2.51 4.44
N PHE A 58 6.37 1.97 4.35
CA PHE A 58 6.57 0.53 4.19
C PHE A 58 5.99 -0.27 5.37
N PHE A 59 6.21 0.20 6.61
CA PHE A 59 5.71 -0.49 7.80
C PHE A 59 4.20 -0.34 8.00
N PHE A 60 3.62 0.84 7.77
CA PHE A 60 2.20 1.08 8.06
C PHE A 60 1.24 0.64 6.95
N PHE A 61 1.69 0.51 5.70
CA PHE A 61 0.83 0.12 4.57
C PHE A 61 0.94 -1.35 4.16
N SER A 62 1.73 -2.16 4.86
CA SER A 62 1.94 -3.57 4.53
C SER A 62 0.63 -4.40 4.56
N ASP A 63 -0.26 -4.11 5.51
CA ASP A 63 -1.50 -4.87 5.75
C ASP A 63 -2.76 -4.20 5.15
N TYR A 64 -2.61 -3.04 4.49
CA TYR A 64 -3.76 -2.32 3.94
C TYR A 64 -4.51 -3.14 2.87
N GLY A 65 -3.78 -3.92 2.07
CA GLY A 65 -4.37 -4.76 1.03
C GLY A 65 -5.22 -5.91 1.59
N GLN A 66 -4.72 -6.62 2.60
CA GLN A 66 -5.45 -7.74 3.21
C GLN A 66 -6.76 -7.25 3.85
N ARG A 67 -6.69 -6.15 4.63
CA ARG A 67 -7.88 -5.53 5.22
C ARG A 67 -8.93 -5.15 4.19
N LYS A 68 -8.53 -4.56 3.06
CA LYS A 68 -9.46 -4.19 1.97
C LYS A 68 -10.05 -5.41 1.27
N THR A 69 -9.29 -6.49 1.14
CA THR A 69 -9.78 -7.76 0.60
C THR A 69 -10.79 -8.42 1.54
N VAL A 70 -10.54 -8.44 2.85
CA VAL A 70 -11.50 -8.94 3.86
C VAL A 70 -12.81 -8.13 3.83
N GLU A 71 -12.73 -6.80 3.81
CA GLU A 71 -13.92 -5.94 3.68
C GLU A 71 -14.71 -6.22 2.38
N LYS A 72 -14.03 -6.57 1.29
CA LYS A 72 -14.69 -6.97 0.03
C LYS A 72 -15.36 -8.34 0.15
N ILE A 73 -14.67 -9.32 0.75
CA ILE A 73 -15.22 -10.66 0.99
C ILE A 73 -16.51 -10.57 1.81
N ASP A 74 -16.53 -9.77 2.87
CA ASP A 74 -17.75 -9.58 3.68
C ASP A 74 -18.89 -8.93 2.91
N LYS A 75 -18.59 -7.97 2.01
CA LYS A 75 -19.61 -7.39 1.12
C LYS A 75 -20.17 -8.42 0.14
N ILE A 76 -19.30 -9.27 -0.43
CA ILE A 76 -19.71 -10.35 -1.32
C ILE A 76 -20.60 -11.33 -0.56
N ASP A 77 -20.20 -11.75 0.65
CA ASP A 77 -20.96 -12.65 1.51
C ASP A 77 -22.37 -12.10 1.78
N GLN A 78 -22.48 -10.81 2.16
CA GLN A 78 -23.77 -10.15 2.37
C GLN A 78 -24.65 -10.14 1.11
N ILE A 79 -24.06 -10.05 -0.09
CA ILE A 79 -24.80 -10.09 -1.35
C ILE A 79 -25.23 -11.52 -1.66
N LEU A 80 -24.35 -12.51 -1.49
CA LEU A 80 -24.64 -13.92 -1.69
C LEU A 80 -25.75 -14.42 -0.75
N GLU A 81 -25.73 -14.00 0.51
CA GLU A 81 -26.78 -14.31 1.48
C GLU A 81 -28.13 -13.70 1.09
N LYS A 82 -28.14 -12.49 0.53
CA LYS A 82 -29.37 -11.87 -0.01
C LYS A 82 -29.88 -12.62 -1.24
N GLU A 83 -28.99 -13.06 -2.12
CA GLU A 83 -29.31 -13.90 -3.28
C GLU A 83 -29.94 -15.22 -2.85
N LYS A 84 -29.31 -15.94 -1.91
CA LYS A 84 -29.84 -17.20 -1.37
C LYS A 84 -31.21 -17.03 -0.71
N LYS A 85 -31.44 -15.93 0.02
CA LYS A 85 -32.77 -15.63 0.58
C LYS A 85 -33.84 -15.40 -0.49
N ALA A 86 -33.47 -14.87 -1.65
CA ALA A 86 -34.41 -14.58 -2.73
C ALA A 86 -34.66 -15.80 -3.65
N LEU A 87 -33.62 -16.60 -3.93
CA LEU A 87 -33.65 -17.69 -4.91
C LEU A 87 -33.62 -19.09 -4.27
N GLY A 88 -33.37 -19.19 -2.97
CA GLY A 88 -33.19 -20.45 -2.23
C GLY A 88 -31.79 -21.07 -2.37
N ILE A 89 -31.01 -20.65 -3.37
CA ILE A 89 -29.69 -21.19 -3.69
C ILE A 89 -28.67 -20.06 -3.90
N TYR A 90 -27.39 -20.37 -3.66
CA TYR A 90 -26.30 -19.51 -4.11
C TYR A 90 -26.21 -19.50 -5.65
N PRO A 91 -25.60 -18.47 -6.28
CA PRO A 91 -25.37 -18.45 -7.72
C PRO A 91 -24.25 -19.41 -8.14
N GLU A 92 -24.32 -19.95 -9.35
CA GLU A 92 -23.25 -20.82 -9.92
C GLU A 92 -21.94 -20.07 -10.17
N LYS A 93 -22.04 -18.78 -10.54
CA LYS A 93 -20.89 -17.92 -10.84
C LYS A 93 -20.98 -16.62 -10.08
N LEU A 94 -19.84 -16.17 -9.55
CA LEU A 94 -19.77 -14.91 -8.80
C LEU A 94 -20.22 -13.71 -9.64
N ASN A 95 -19.94 -13.70 -10.96
CA ASN A 95 -20.32 -12.61 -11.85
C ASN A 95 -21.85 -12.36 -11.92
N ILE A 96 -22.67 -13.35 -11.59
CA ILE A 96 -24.13 -13.22 -11.58
C ILE A 96 -24.58 -12.13 -10.58
N ILE A 97 -23.86 -11.96 -9.47
CA ILE A 97 -24.20 -10.97 -8.44
C ILE A 97 -24.06 -9.50 -8.91
N ILE A 98 -23.35 -9.27 -10.02
CA ILE A 98 -23.18 -7.93 -10.60
C ILE A 98 -24.52 -7.44 -11.14
N ARG A 99 -25.36 -8.30 -11.74
CA ARG A 99 -26.69 -7.95 -12.31
C ARG A 99 -26.70 -6.64 -13.12
N ASN A 100 -25.66 -6.42 -13.93
CA ASN A 100 -25.42 -5.18 -14.70
C ASN A 100 -25.38 -3.88 -13.87
N ASN A 101 -25.13 -3.97 -12.56
CA ASN A 101 -25.00 -2.82 -11.68
C ASN A 101 -23.57 -2.24 -11.77
N PRO A 102 -23.39 -0.97 -12.20
CA PRO A 102 -22.07 -0.36 -12.33
C PRO A 102 -21.30 -0.29 -11.01
N LEU A 103 -21.99 -0.16 -9.87
CA LEU A 103 -21.37 -0.13 -8.54
C LEU A 103 -20.76 -1.48 -8.13
N ARG A 104 -21.17 -2.58 -8.78
CA ARG A 104 -20.71 -3.94 -8.48
C ARG A 104 -19.71 -4.49 -9.49
N LYS A 105 -19.39 -3.75 -10.56
CA LYS A 105 -18.50 -4.24 -11.64
C LYS A 105 -17.12 -4.71 -11.16
N LYS A 106 -16.58 -4.08 -10.11
CA LYS A 106 -15.25 -4.40 -9.56
C LYS A 106 -15.30 -5.29 -8.32
N ILE A 107 -16.45 -5.90 -8.02
CA ILE A 107 -16.62 -6.71 -6.82
C ILE A 107 -15.96 -8.09 -6.97
N THR A 108 -15.80 -8.58 -8.20
CA THR A 108 -15.15 -9.86 -8.52
C THR A 108 -13.63 -9.81 -8.42
N LEU A 109 -13.06 -8.63 -8.19
CA LEU A 109 -11.62 -8.41 -8.08
C LEU A 109 -11.24 -8.08 -6.64
N ASP A 110 -10.11 -8.60 -6.18
CA ASP A 110 -9.53 -8.32 -4.87
C ASP A 110 -8.83 -6.94 -4.82
N TYR A 111 -8.00 -6.69 -3.80
CA TYR A 111 -7.22 -5.44 -3.72
C TYR A 111 -6.07 -5.38 -4.74
N TRP A 112 -5.48 -6.53 -5.08
CA TRP A 112 -4.35 -6.65 -6.01
C TRP A 112 -4.80 -6.83 -7.47
N ASN A 113 -6.10 -6.69 -7.73
CA ASN A 113 -6.72 -6.80 -9.04
C ASN A 113 -6.70 -8.24 -9.60
N ASN A 114 -6.64 -9.25 -8.71
CA ASN A 114 -6.84 -10.65 -9.04
C ASN A 114 -8.33 -11.00 -8.93
N GLU A 115 -8.80 -11.94 -9.76
CA GLU A 115 -10.15 -12.46 -9.66
C GLU A 115 -10.30 -13.37 -8.43
N PHE A 116 -11.40 -13.18 -7.69
CA PHE A 116 -11.77 -14.10 -6.63
C PHE A 116 -12.09 -15.49 -7.19
N PHE A 117 -11.52 -16.51 -6.58
CA PHE A 117 -11.93 -17.88 -6.80
C PHE A 117 -13.25 -18.12 -6.07
N TYR A 118 -14.28 -18.50 -6.82
CA TYR A 118 -15.60 -18.82 -6.29
C TYR A 118 -16.04 -20.17 -6.83
N GLU A 119 -16.44 -21.05 -5.93
CA GLU A 119 -16.99 -22.36 -6.28
C GLU A 119 -18.23 -22.63 -5.42
N GLN A 120 -19.33 -22.95 -6.09
CA GLN A 120 -20.57 -23.39 -5.45
C GLN A 120 -20.46 -24.86 -5.09
N LYS A 121 -20.92 -25.25 -3.90
CA LYS A 121 -20.91 -26.64 -3.41
C LYS A 121 -22.31 -27.09 -3.00
N GLU A 122 -22.49 -28.42 -2.89
CA GLU A 122 -23.71 -29.06 -2.39
C GLU A 122 -24.98 -28.57 -3.11
N ASN A 123 -24.94 -28.53 -4.44
CA ASN A 123 -26.05 -28.06 -5.29
C ASN A 123 -26.58 -26.65 -4.91
N GLY A 124 -25.69 -25.78 -4.45
CA GLY A 124 -26.00 -24.38 -4.13
C GLY A 124 -26.40 -24.08 -2.71
N LEU A 125 -26.22 -25.05 -1.82
CA LEU A 125 -26.43 -24.88 -0.39
C LEU A 125 -25.24 -24.22 0.30
N SER A 126 -24.02 -24.46 -0.19
CA SER A 126 -22.75 -23.94 0.33
C SER A 126 -21.88 -23.32 -0.78
N TYR A 127 -20.85 -22.56 -0.37
CA TYR A 127 -19.90 -21.97 -1.31
C TYR A 127 -18.51 -21.79 -0.69
N VAL A 128 -17.50 -21.71 -1.55
CA VAL A 128 -16.12 -21.37 -1.22
C VAL A 128 -15.76 -20.09 -1.97
N LEU A 129 -15.26 -19.09 -1.24
CA LEU A 129 -14.76 -17.84 -1.80
C LEU A 129 -13.34 -17.58 -1.29
N ILE A 130 -12.37 -17.49 -2.21
CA ILE A 130 -10.94 -17.34 -1.90
C ILE A 130 -10.33 -16.23 -2.76
N SER A 131 -9.56 -15.35 -2.14
CA SER A 131 -8.66 -14.39 -2.79
C SER A 131 -7.29 -15.01 -2.92
N LYS A 132 -6.67 -14.90 -4.11
CA LYS A 132 -5.30 -15.37 -4.38
C LYS A 132 -4.20 -14.49 -3.77
N GLY A 133 -4.53 -13.67 -2.78
CA GLY A 133 -3.60 -12.73 -2.15
C GLY A 133 -2.77 -11.86 -3.10
N LYS A 134 -1.55 -11.55 -2.65
CA LYS A 134 -0.59 -10.69 -3.35
C LYS A 134 0.19 -11.42 -4.44
N ASP A 135 0.41 -12.72 -4.28
CA ASP A 135 1.18 -13.58 -5.20
C ASP A 135 0.36 -14.01 -6.43
N GLY A 136 -0.98 -14.01 -6.33
CA GLY A 136 -1.88 -14.36 -7.43
C GLY A 136 -1.98 -15.85 -7.68
N ILE A 137 -1.49 -16.69 -6.76
CA ILE A 137 -1.46 -18.15 -6.88
C ILE A 137 -2.43 -18.75 -5.85
N LEU A 138 -3.23 -19.73 -6.26
CA LEU A 138 -4.12 -20.44 -5.33
C LEU A 138 -3.35 -21.51 -4.55
N LYS A 139 -3.77 -21.74 -3.31
CA LYS A 139 -3.23 -22.69 -2.32
C LYS A 139 -1.88 -22.26 -1.75
N THR A 140 -1.72 -20.98 -1.47
CA THR A 140 -0.55 -20.41 -0.80
C THR A 140 -0.94 -19.79 0.54
N ASP A 141 0.05 -19.50 1.39
CA ASP A 141 -0.19 -18.90 2.71
C ASP A 141 -0.78 -17.47 2.62
N ASP A 142 -0.71 -16.83 1.45
CA ASP A 142 -1.27 -15.51 1.15
C ASP A 142 -2.77 -15.55 0.81
N ASP A 143 -3.36 -16.74 0.69
CA ASP A 143 -4.78 -16.89 0.38
C ASP A 143 -5.68 -16.39 1.52
N ILE A 144 -6.63 -15.52 1.17
CA ILE A 144 -7.61 -14.99 2.12
C ILE A 144 -8.99 -15.41 1.65
N GLY A 145 -9.67 -16.24 2.42
CA GLY A 145 -10.95 -16.81 2.00
C GLY A 145 -11.93 -17.04 3.13
N LYS A 146 -13.18 -17.23 2.74
CA LYS A 146 -14.29 -17.64 3.59
C LYS A 146 -14.98 -18.83 2.93
N ALA A 147 -15.09 -19.92 3.68
CA ALA A 147 -15.90 -21.06 3.31
C ALA A 147 -17.17 -21.05 4.15
N LYS A 148 -18.34 -21.12 3.51
CA LYS A 148 -19.63 -21.20 4.20
C LYS A 148 -20.17 -22.61 4.02
N ASN A 149 -19.97 -23.45 5.04
CA ASN A 149 -20.63 -24.74 5.15
C ASN A 149 -21.99 -24.56 5.85
N LEU A 150 -22.93 -25.47 5.63
CA LEU A 150 -24.16 -25.51 6.43
C LEU A 150 -23.83 -25.74 7.92
N PRO A 151 -24.61 -25.16 8.86
CA PRO A 151 -24.65 -25.67 10.23
C PRO A 151 -25.25 -27.07 10.30
#